data_AF-A0A2D4TS93-F1
#
_entry.id   AF-A0A2D4TS93-F1
#
_cell.length_a   1.000
_cell.length_b   1.000
_cell.length_c   1.000
_cell.angle_alpha   90.00
_cell.angle_beta   90.00
_cell.angle_gamma   90.00
#
_symmetry.space_group_name_H-M   'P 1'
#
loop_
_entity.id
_entity.type
_entity.pdbx_description
1 polymer ?
#
loop_
_entity_poly.entity_id
_entity_poly.type
_entity_poly.pdbx_seq_one_letter_code
_entity_poly.pdbx_strand_id
1 'polypeptide(L)'
;MKKLQKDSHYAQFDLDGDGVVSDEEIKRSQDMLELELREEKSEAQKRMAWVAMGSMIVFSAILFSPAVSESRVAALADLLGLFYIAQAGVVGAYMGVSAWMSKR
;
A
#
# COMPACT_ATOMS: atom_id res chain seq x y z
N MET A 1 -39.02 12.68 -14.07
CA MET A 1 -38.08 13.19 -13.06
C MET A 1 -38.45 12.57 -11.73
N LYS A 2 -37.63 11.65 -11.20
CA LYS A 2 -37.87 11.00 -9.91
C LYS A 2 -37.07 11.75 -8.85
N LYS A 3 -37.77 12.49 -7.99
CA LYS A 3 -37.18 13.18 -6.83
C LYS A 3 -36.92 12.15 -5.73
N LEU A 4 -35.73 12.18 -5.14
CA LEU A 4 -35.35 11.28 -4.05
C LEU A 4 -36.15 11.60 -2.78
N GLN A 5 -36.55 10.56 -2.04
CA GLN A 5 -37.11 10.73 -0.69
C GLN A 5 -36.00 11.21 0.26
N LYS A 6 -36.33 12.17 1.13
CA LYS A 6 -35.50 12.55 2.29
C LYS A 6 -35.15 11.28 3.07
N ASP A 7 -33.87 11.08 3.36
CA ASP A 7 -33.27 9.88 3.99
C ASP A 7 -33.05 8.64 3.09
N SER A 8 -33.05 8.81 1.77
CA SER A 8 -32.58 7.76 0.87
C SER A 8 -31.07 7.56 1.02
N HIS A 9 -30.61 6.31 1.08
CA HIS A 9 -29.18 5.92 1.08
C HIS A 9 -28.40 6.49 -0.13
N TYR A 10 -29.11 6.99 -1.14
CA TYR A 10 -28.54 7.63 -2.32
C TYR A 10 -28.28 9.13 -2.17
N ALA A 11 -28.78 9.79 -1.11
CA ALA A 11 -28.55 11.22 -0.86
C ALA A 11 -27.05 11.55 -0.66
N GLN A 12 -26.23 10.56 -0.30
CA GLN A 12 -24.77 10.70 -0.21
C GLN A 12 -24.08 10.87 -1.58
N PHE A 13 -24.79 10.59 -2.68
CA PHE A 13 -24.29 10.73 -4.05
C PHE A 13 -24.85 11.97 -4.77
N ASP A 14 -25.70 12.75 -4.09
CA ASP A 14 -26.24 14.03 -4.59
C ASP A 14 -25.21 15.12 -4.23
N LEU A 15 -24.36 15.47 -5.19
CA LEU A 15 -23.19 16.33 -5.01
C LEU A 15 -23.54 17.82 -5.20
N ASP A 16 -24.61 18.13 -5.92
CA ASP A 16 -25.08 19.50 -6.14
C ASP A 16 -26.28 19.91 -5.26
N GLY A 17 -26.89 18.94 -4.57
CA GLY A 17 -27.93 19.16 -3.56
C GLY A 17 -29.30 19.48 -4.17
N ASP A 18 -29.53 19.11 -5.43
CA ASP A 18 -30.79 19.38 -6.15
C ASP A 18 -31.91 18.35 -5.84
N GLY A 19 -31.58 17.27 -5.13
CA GLY A 19 -32.50 16.20 -4.74
C GLY A 19 -32.68 15.10 -5.79
N VAL A 20 -31.86 15.07 -6.85
CA VAL A 20 -31.86 14.10 -7.95
C VAL A 20 -30.43 13.66 -8.26
N VAL A 21 -30.07 12.46 -7.81
CA VAL A 21 -28.79 11.84 -8.21
C VAL A 21 -28.80 11.54 -9.71
N SER A 22 -27.96 12.26 -10.44
CA SER A 22 -27.71 12.08 -11.86
C SER A 22 -26.67 10.99 -12.13
N ASP A 23 -26.68 10.44 -13.36
CA ASP A 23 -25.67 9.46 -13.78
C ASP A 23 -24.24 10.03 -13.73
N GLU A 24 -24.09 11.35 -13.90
CA GLU A 24 -22.80 12.05 -13.79
C GLU A 24 -22.28 12.07 -12.35
N GLU A 25 -23.14 12.26 -11.36
CA GLU A 25 -22.74 12.26 -9.95
C GLU A 25 -22.40 10.87 -9.43
N ILE A 26 -23.11 9.83 -9.89
CA ILE A 26 -22.76 8.44 -9.61
C ILE A 26 -21.38 8.13 -10.18
N LYS A 27 -21.11 8.53 -11.43
CA LYS A 27 -19.82 8.32 -12.08
C LYS A 27 -18.70 9.05 -11.34
N ARG A 28 -18.92 10.32 -10.96
CA ARG A 28 -17.96 11.12 -10.21
C ARG A 28 -17.65 10.52 -8.85
N SER A 29 -18.65 9.97 -8.17
CA SER A 29 -18.49 9.28 -6.88
C SER A 29 -17.69 7.98 -7.03
N GLN A 30 -17.91 7.22 -8.11
CA GLN A 30 -17.12 6.03 -8.41
C GLN A 30 -15.66 6.37 -8.74
N ASP A 31 -15.43 7.42 -9.53
CA ASP A 31 -14.10 7.88 -9.88
C ASP A 31 -13.33 8.34 -8.62
N MET A 32 -13.99 9.09 -7.72
CA MET A 32 -13.41 9.50 -6.44
C MET A 32 -13.06 8.29 -5.57
N LEU A 33 -13.95 7.31 -5.44
CA LEU A 33 -13.70 6.10 -4.67
C LEU A 33 -12.56 5.26 -5.25
N GLU A 34 -12.45 5.16 -6.57
CA GLU A 34 -11.33 4.44 -7.21
C GLU A 34 -9.99 5.14 -6.93
N LEU A 35 -9.97 6.47 -6.98
CA LEU A 35 -8.77 7.27 -6.66
C LEU A 35 -8.35 7.05 -5.21
N GLU A 36 -9.27 7.16 -4.26
CA GLU A 36 -8.99 6.90 -2.84
C GLU A 36 -8.43 5.48 -2.62
N LEU A 37 -9.08 4.46 -3.18
CA LEU A 37 -8.61 3.07 -3.08
C LEU A 37 -7.22 2.87 -3.69
N ARG A 38 -6.87 3.60 -4.77
CA ARG A 38 -5.52 3.57 -5.35
C ARG A 38 -4.49 4.22 -4.44
N GLU A 39 -4.82 5.39 -3.88
CA GLU A 39 -3.94 6.10 -2.96
C GLU A 39 -3.67 5.28 -1.71
N GLU A 40 -4.71 4.70 -1.10
CA GLU A 40 -4.58 3.81 0.06
C GLU A 40 -3.68 2.62 -0.24
N LYS A 41 -3.88 1.96 -1.39
CA LYS A 41 -3.02 0.85 -1.83
C LYS A 41 -1.57 1.28 -2.02
N SER A 42 -1.33 2.43 -2.64
CA SER A 42 0.01 2.99 -2.84
C SER A 42 0.72 3.27 -1.52
N GLU A 43 0.04 3.91 -0.57
CA GLU A 43 0.60 4.21 0.75
C GLU A 43 0.82 2.93 1.58
N ALA A 44 -0.08 1.95 1.49
CA ALA A 44 0.12 0.64 2.11
C ALA A 44 1.38 -0.06 1.55
N GLN A 45 1.55 -0.06 0.23
CA GLN A 45 2.72 -0.66 -0.42
C GLN A 45 4.03 0.06 -0.05
N LYS A 46 4.01 1.39 -0.01
CA LYS A 46 5.13 2.21 0.47
C LYS A 46 5.53 1.87 1.90
N ARG A 47 4.55 1.73 2.80
CA ARG A 47 4.79 1.32 4.19
C ARG A 47 5.42 -0.08 4.25
N MET A 48 4.91 -1.04 3.47
CA MET A 48 5.50 -2.38 3.40
C MET A 48 6.97 -2.34 2.95
N ALA A 49 7.29 -1.56 1.92
CA ALA A 49 8.67 -1.41 1.45
C ALA A 49 9.58 -0.75 2.50
N TRP A 50 9.09 0.28 3.21
CA TRP A 50 9.83 0.89 4.31
C TRP A 50 10.08 -0.06 5.48
N VAL A 51 9.09 -0.88 5.84
CA VAL A 51 9.24 -1.90 6.89
C VAL A 51 10.26 -2.95 6.46
N ALA A 52 10.23 -3.41 5.21
CA ALA A 52 11.22 -4.34 4.66
C ALA A 52 12.64 -3.78 4.76
N MET A 53 12.87 -2.57 4.23
CA MET A 53 14.18 -1.89 4.30
C MET A 53 14.63 -1.65 5.76
N GLY A 54 13.73 -1.16 6.61
CA GLY A 54 14.01 -0.95 8.03
C GLY A 54 14.38 -2.23 8.76
N SER A 55 13.69 -3.33 8.46
CA SER A 55 13.99 -4.64 9.03
C SER A 55 15.38 -5.13 8.64
N MET A 56 15.81 -4.92 7.39
CA MET A 56 17.15 -5.29 6.94
C MET A 56 18.23 -4.50 7.68
N ILE A 57 18.02 -3.19 7.90
CA ILE A 57 18.96 -2.34 8.64
C ILE A 57 19.06 -2.78 10.10
N VAL A 58 17.92 -2.95 10.78
CA VAL A 58 17.88 -3.37 12.18
C VAL A 58 18.50 -4.75 12.35
N PHE A 59 18.17 -5.68 11.45
CA PHE A 59 18.71 -7.04 11.47
C PHE A 59 20.23 -7.05 11.25
N SER A 60 20.73 -6.29 10.28
CA SER A 60 22.18 -6.07 10.11
C SER A 60 22.80 -5.53 11.39
N ALA A 61 22.23 -4.47 11.99
CA ALA A 61 22.78 -3.87 13.20
C ALA A 61 22.84 -4.86 14.38
N ILE A 62 21.84 -5.73 14.51
CA ILE A 62 21.83 -6.79 15.53
C ILE A 62 22.92 -7.83 15.26
N LEU A 63 23.09 -8.27 14.02
CA LEU A 63 24.13 -9.26 13.66
C LEU A 63 25.55 -8.74 13.93
N PHE A 64 25.80 -7.46 13.70
CA PHE A 64 27.08 -6.81 13.99
C PHE A 64 27.22 -6.37 15.44
N SER A 65 26.19 -6.55 16.28
CA SER A 65 26.27 -6.24 17.70
C SER A 65 27.11 -7.28 18.46
N PRO A 66 27.79 -6.91 19.56
CA PRO A 66 28.59 -7.85 20.35
C PRO A 66 27.73 -8.92 21.06
N ALA A 67 26.41 -8.83 21.02
CA ALA A 67 25.49 -9.82 21.59
C ALA A 67 25.39 -11.10 20.74
N VAL A 68 25.78 -11.05 19.46
CA VAL A 68 25.71 -12.18 18.54
C VAL A 68 27.13 -12.71 18.29
N SER A 69 27.35 -14.00 18.59
CA SER A 69 28.64 -14.63 18.33
C SER A 69 28.82 -14.95 16.85
N GLU A 70 30.04 -14.83 16.35
CA GLU A 70 30.41 -15.18 14.97
C GLU A 70 29.99 -16.62 14.60
N SER A 71 30.10 -17.55 15.55
CA SER A 71 29.67 -18.94 15.37
C SER A 71 28.17 -19.08 15.06
N ARG A 72 27.32 -18.24 15.64
CA ARG A 72 25.86 -18.25 15.38
C ARG A 72 25.55 -17.62 14.02
N VAL A 73 26.27 -16.57 13.64
CA VAL A 73 26.14 -15.95 12.32
C VAL A 73 26.52 -16.94 11.23
N ALA A 74 27.66 -17.63 11.38
CA ALA A 74 28.13 -18.63 10.44
C ALA A 74 27.16 -19.81 10.32
N ALA A 75 26.61 -20.30 11.44
CA ALA A 75 25.62 -21.38 11.44
C ALA A 75 24.32 -21.02 10.73
N LEU A 76 23.96 -19.74 10.66
CA LEU A 76 22.72 -19.25 10.06
C LEU A 76 22.93 -18.57 8.70
N ALA A 77 24.16 -18.54 8.16
CA ALA A 77 24.51 -17.72 7.00
C ALA A 77 23.58 -17.90 5.78
N ASP A 78 23.19 -19.14 5.46
CA ASP A 78 22.24 -19.42 4.36
C ASP A 78 20.85 -18.84 4.63
N LEU A 79 20.36 -18.94 5.87
CA LEU A 79 19.07 -18.36 6.26
C LEU A 79 19.10 -16.84 6.23
N LEU A 80 20.23 -16.24 6.64
CA LEU A 80 20.44 -14.79 6.52
C LEU A 80 20.39 -14.39 5.04
N GLY A 81 21.12 -15.09 4.17
CA GLY A 81 21.10 -14.84 2.72
C GLY A 81 19.68 -14.89 2.14
N LEU A 82 18.91 -15.93 2.47
CA LEU A 82 17.52 -16.05 2.04
C LEU A 82 16.64 -14.91 2.55
N PHE A 83 16.84 -14.47 3.79
CA PHE A 83 16.13 -13.32 4.36
C PHE A 83 16.38 -12.05 3.55
N TYR A 84 17.65 -11.70 3.27
CA TYR A 84 17.97 -10.50 2.49
C TYR A 84 17.41 -10.57 1.05
N ILE A 85 17.47 -11.73 0.41
CA ILE A 85 16.89 -11.94 -0.93
C ILE A 85 15.37 -11.75 -0.90
N ALA A 86 14.68 -12.32 0.09
CA ALA A 86 13.24 -12.17 0.23
C ALA A 86 12.82 -10.71 0.44
N GLN A 87 13.52 -9.98 1.33
CA GLN A 87 13.25 -8.56 1.55
C GLN A 87 13.53 -7.70 0.31
N ALA A 88 14.63 -7.97 -0.39
CA ALA A 88 14.94 -7.32 -1.67
C ALA A 88 13.85 -7.58 -2.72
N GLY A 89 13.29 -8.80 -2.73
CA GLY A 89 12.15 -9.16 -3.58
C GLY A 89 10.90 -8.33 -3.28
N VAL A 90 10.57 -8.11 -2.00
CA VAL A 90 9.43 -7.27 -1.60
C VAL A 90 9.60 -5.83 -2.08
N VAL A 91 10.79 -5.25 -1.85
CA VAL A 91 11.10 -3.87 -2.27
C VAL A 91 11.12 -3.76 -3.80
N GLY A 92 11.73 -4.73 -4.49
CA GLY A 92 11.78 -4.76 -5.96
C GLY A 92 10.41 -4.91 -6.59
N ALA A 93 9.54 -5.75 -6.03
CA ALA A 93 8.16 -5.89 -6.49
C ALA A 93 7.37 -4.59 -6.31
N TYR A 94 7.51 -3.93 -5.15
CA TYR A 94 6.92 -2.61 -4.92
C TYR A 94 7.40 -1.59 -5.95
N MET A 95 8.72 -1.43 -6.11
CA MET A 95 9.30 -0.48 -7.07
C MET A 95 8.87 -0.78 -8.50
N GLY A 96 8.77 -2.06 -8.88
CA GLY A 96 8.28 -2.48 -10.19
C GLY A 96 6.83 -2.11 -10.44
N VAL A 97 5.94 -2.35 -9.46
CA VAL A 97 4.52 -1.95 -9.54
C VAL A 97 4.40 -0.43 -9.60
N SER A 98 5.10 0.30 -8.72
CA SER A 98 5.07 1.77 -8.70
C SER A 98 5.56 2.37 -10.02
N ALA A 99 6.67 1.87 -10.59
CA ALA A 99 7.22 2.34 -11.86
C ALA A 99 6.30 2.03 -13.05
N TRP A 100 5.59 0.91 -13.03
CA TRP A 100 4.58 0.60 -14.05
C TRP A 100 3.37 1.54 -13.95
N MET A 101 2.90 1.80 -12.73
CA MET A 101 1.80 2.71 -12.47
C MET A 101 2.12 4.16 -12.86
N SER A 102 3.37 4.62 -12.66
CA SER A 102 3.78 5.98 -13.04
C SER A 102 3.94 6.20 -14.55
N LYS A 103 3.91 5.12 -15.35
CA LYS A 103 4.09 5.17 -16.81
C LYS A 103 2.76 5.13 -17.58
N ARG A 104 1.64 4.97 -16.86
CA ARG A 104 0.27 5.10 -17.38
C ARG A 104 -0.26 6.49 -17.03
#